data_AF-A0A376ZK86-F1
#
_entry.id   AF-A0A376ZK86-F1
#
_cell.length_a   1.000
_cell.length_b   1.000
_cell.length_c   1.000
_cell.angle_alpha   90.00
_cell.angle_beta   90.00
_cell.angle_gamma   90.00
#
_symmetry.space_group_name_H-M   'P 1'
#
loop_
_entity.id
_entity.type
_entity.pdbx_description
1 polymer ?
#
loop_
_entity_poly.entity_id
_entity_poly.type
_entity_poly.pdbx_seq_one_letter_code
_entity_poly.pdbx_strand_id
1 'polypeptide(L)'
;MPILRRYHLWPDGWNIRGLNGFMLSHKGSEVIDAVIAGQNQAYRELRRIRDNIHSEIYFKQTDELSSLPDTDKIGGILVKKYLSGSLFSKFRQDTIIPEALSTLQISGPDLIQRKMLQFFRSRGVLGEEFINERKLSDKAYIGVYKTTGTGKYDWLTPESIGVNDVTPADESTWCIGKGRCVDDFLFKDVSTLKTENLPELFLTKIDTDTFFSQWSTKTKKDLQKKIQDLTVRYNELIDSSTIDFKIYMK
;
A
#
# COMPACT_ATOMS: atom_id res chain seq x y z
N MET A 1 10.02 19.56 10.15
CA MET A 1 10.13 18.08 10.04
C MET A 1 10.99 17.75 8.84
N PRO A 2 12.30 17.55 9.00
CA PRO A 2 13.09 16.96 7.92
C PRO A 2 12.80 15.46 7.77
N ILE A 3 12.96 14.96 6.55
CA ILE A 3 12.89 13.53 6.22
C ILE A 3 14.22 13.05 5.65
N LEU A 4 14.52 11.76 5.78
CA LEU A 4 15.77 11.20 5.27
C LEU A 4 15.89 11.38 3.74
N ARG A 5 17.03 11.90 3.29
CA ARG A 5 17.47 11.84 1.89
C ARG A 5 18.27 10.57 1.72
N ARG A 6 17.77 9.66 0.89
CA ARG A 6 18.44 8.41 0.58
C ARG A 6 19.17 8.53 -0.75
N TYR A 7 20.41 8.05 -0.77
CA TYR A 7 21.28 7.98 -1.95
C TYR A 7 21.57 6.52 -2.25
N HIS A 8 21.05 6.02 -3.36
CA HIS A 8 21.28 4.64 -3.80
C HIS A 8 21.96 4.66 -5.17
N LEU A 9 23.16 4.10 -5.27
CA LEU A 9 23.82 3.91 -6.56
C LEU A 9 23.20 2.70 -7.29
N TRP A 10 22.51 2.98 -8.39
CA TRP A 10 22.00 1.98 -9.32
C TRP A 10 22.95 1.85 -10.53
N PRO A 11 22.82 0.79 -11.35
CA PRO A 11 23.64 0.62 -12.55
C PRO A 11 23.55 1.78 -13.56
N ASP A 12 22.41 2.49 -13.59
CA ASP A 12 22.11 3.63 -14.46
C ASP A 12 22.38 4.99 -13.81
N GLY A 13 22.79 5.02 -12.54
CA GLY A 13 23.17 6.25 -11.85
C GLY A 13 22.67 6.32 -10.41
N TRP A 14 22.77 7.51 -9.81
CA TRP A 14 22.29 7.73 -8.45
C TRP A 14 20.78 7.92 -8.42
N ASN A 15 20.07 7.02 -7.74
CA ASN A 15 18.70 7.22 -7.32
C ASN A 15 18.68 7.97 -5.98
N ILE A 16 18.20 9.21 -6.01
CA ILE A 16 18.17 10.08 -4.84
C ILE A 16 16.72 10.45 -4.55
N ARG A 17 16.23 10.07 -3.37
CA ARG A 17 14.82 10.25 -3.00
C ARG A 17 14.64 10.56 -1.53
N GLY A 18 13.52 11.20 -1.20
CA GLY A 18 13.03 11.23 0.17
C GLY A 18 12.57 9.83 0.62
N LEU A 19 12.90 9.48 1.85
CA LEU A 19 12.50 8.25 2.51
C LEU A 19 11.94 8.59 3.90
N ASN A 20 10.87 7.90 4.30
CA ASN A 20 10.23 8.05 5.61
C ASN A 20 10.75 7.04 6.65
N GLY A 21 11.86 6.35 6.36
CA GLY A 21 12.52 5.41 7.29
C GLY A 21 13.19 6.13 8.46
N PHE A 22 13.52 7.42 8.30
CA PHE A 22 13.89 8.29 9.40
C PHE A 22 13.29 9.68 9.20
N MET A 23 12.61 10.18 10.22
CA MET A 23 11.99 11.51 10.24
C MET A 23 12.13 12.08 11.64
N LEU A 24 12.31 13.39 11.74
CA LEU A 24 12.42 14.08 13.02
C LEU A 24 11.42 15.24 13.07
N SER A 25 10.71 15.38 14.19
CA SER A 25 9.84 16.51 14.41
C SER A 25 9.62 16.74 15.91
N HIS A 26 9.46 18.00 16.31
CA HIS A 26 8.94 18.31 17.63
C HIS A 26 7.45 17.93 17.73
N LYS A 27 6.98 17.71 18.97
CA LYS A 27 5.55 17.50 19.27
C LYS A 27 4.77 18.77 18.90
N GLY A 28 3.60 18.59 18.27
CA GLY A 28 2.74 19.71 17.85
C GLY A 28 3.22 20.44 16.59
N SER A 29 4.03 19.79 15.76
CA SER A 29 4.51 20.36 14.50
C SER A 29 3.39 20.42 13.46
N GLU A 30 3.06 21.63 13.00
CA GLU A 30 1.97 21.84 12.04
C GLU A 30 2.20 21.16 10.68
N VAL A 31 3.48 20.93 10.29
CA VAL A 31 3.79 20.19 9.05
C VAL A 31 3.46 18.70 9.21
N ILE A 32 3.59 18.13 10.42
CA ILE A 32 3.14 16.77 10.71
C ILE A 32 1.62 16.69 10.58
N ASP A 33 0.90 17.67 11.13
CA ASP A 33 -0.56 17.71 11.05
C ASP A 33 -1.05 17.78 9.59
N ALA A 34 -0.37 18.57 8.75
CA ALA A 34 -0.65 18.65 7.32
C ALA A 34 -0.41 17.31 6.59
N VAL A 35 0.66 16.59 6.96
CA VAL A 35 0.96 15.25 6.42
C VAL A 35 -0.12 14.24 6.85
N ILE A 36 -0.45 14.17 8.14
CA ILE A 36 -1.49 13.29 8.69
C ILE A 36 -2.84 13.57 8.04
N ALA A 37 -3.22 14.85 7.91
CA ALA A 37 -4.44 15.24 7.23
C ALA A 37 -4.46 14.77 5.76
N GLY A 38 -3.31 14.86 5.08
CA GLY A 38 -3.11 14.36 3.73
C GLY A 38 -3.28 12.84 3.61
N GLN A 39 -2.66 12.08 4.51
CA GLN A 39 -2.78 10.61 4.55
C GLN A 39 -4.24 10.19 4.83
N ASN A 40 -4.87 10.82 5.82
CA ASN A 40 -6.28 10.60 6.15
C ASN A 40 -7.22 10.95 5.00
N GLN A 41 -6.90 11.99 4.21
CA GLN A 41 -7.66 12.33 3.01
C GLN A 41 -7.53 11.25 1.94
N ALA A 42 -6.31 10.76 1.67
CA ALA A 42 -6.06 9.70 0.70
C ALA A 42 -6.82 8.41 1.06
N TYR A 43 -6.73 7.96 2.32
CA TYR A 43 -7.48 6.78 2.78
C TYR A 43 -9.00 6.98 2.72
N ARG A 44 -9.51 8.18 3.05
CA ARG A 44 -10.94 8.48 2.93
C ARG A 44 -11.43 8.43 1.48
N GLU A 45 -10.63 8.92 0.53
CA GLU A 45 -10.95 8.82 -0.90
C GLU A 45 -11.01 7.36 -1.36
N LEU A 46 -9.99 6.54 -1.02
CA LEU A 46 -9.97 5.11 -1.35
C LEU A 46 -11.14 4.35 -0.73
N ARG A 47 -11.45 4.64 0.54
CA ARG A 47 -12.61 4.05 1.22
C ARG A 47 -13.91 4.42 0.52
N ARG A 48 -14.10 5.68 0.13
CA ARG A 48 -15.30 6.13 -0.59
C ARG A 48 -15.44 5.43 -1.95
N ILE A 49 -14.34 5.24 -2.68
CA ILE A 49 -14.33 4.47 -3.92
C ILE A 49 -14.77 3.03 -3.67
N ARG A 50 -14.18 2.36 -2.68
CA ARG A 50 -14.54 0.99 -2.27
C ARG A 50 -16.01 0.88 -1.86
N ASP A 51 -16.50 1.82 -1.05
CA ASP A 51 -17.88 1.79 -0.56
C ASP A 51 -18.88 2.02 -1.72
N ASN A 52 -18.55 2.85 -2.71
CA ASN A 52 -19.34 3.01 -3.93
C ASN A 52 -19.40 1.70 -4.74
N ILE A 53 -18.29 0.96 -4.85
CA ILE A 53 -18.24 -0.34 -5.54
C ILE A 53 -19.11 -1.36 -4.79
N HIS A 54 -18.95 -1.48 -3.47
CA HIS A 54 -19.72 -2.46 -2.67
C HIS A 54 -21.21 -2.17 -2.58
N SER A 55 -21.60 -0.91 -2.76
CA SER A 55 -23.02 -0.55 -2.74
C SER A 55 -23.77 -1.07 -3.97
N GLU A 56 -23.06 -1.31 -5.09
CA GLU A 56 -23.64 -1.62 -6.41
C GLU A 56 -24.71 -0.61 -6.90
N ILE A 57 -24.84 0.54 -6.23
CA ILE A 57 -25.85 1.57 -6.55
C ILE A 57 -25.56 2.20 -7.92
N TYR A 58 -24.29 2.31 -8.28
CA TYR A 58 -23.86 3.06 -9.45
C TYR A 58 -23.40 2.20 -10.63
N PHE A 59 -22.85 1.02 -10.36
CA PHE A 59 -22.29 0.08 -11.33
C PHE A 59 -22.02 -1.27 -10.65
N LYS A 60 -21.98 -2.38 -11.39
CA LYS A 60 -21.66 -3.70 -10.82
C LYS A 60 -20.17 -4.00 -10.88
N GLN A 61 -19.50 -3.63 -11.97
CA GLN A 61 -18.05 -3.78 -12.15
C GLN A 61 -17.40 -2.47 -12.58
N THR A 62 -16.14 -2.26 -12.18
CA THR A 62 -15.39 -1.03 -12.52
C THR A 62 -15.19 -0.85 -14.03
N ASP A 63 -15.24 -1.93 -14.79
CA ASP A 63 -15.03 -1.91 -16.25
C ASP A 63 -16.22 -1.27 -16.99
N GLU A 64 -17.42 -1.28 -16.40
CA GLU A 64 -18.59 -0.57 -16.93
C GLU A 64 -18.33 0.94 -17.03
N LEU A 65 -17.47 1.47 -16.15
CA LEU A 65 -17.11 2.88 -16.11
C LEU A 65 -16.11 3.29 -17.19
N SER A 66 -15.47 2.34 -17.88
CA SER A 66 -14.43 2.63 -18.88
C SER A 66 -14.95 3.41 -20.09
N SER A 67 -16.26 3.32 -20.35
CA SER A 67 -16.95 4.05 -21.41
C SER A 67 -17.29 5.50 -21.03
N LEU A 68 -17.23 5.84 -19.74
CA LEU A 68 -17.57 7.17 -19.24
C LEU A 68 -16.37 8.14 -19.32
N PRO A 69 -16.61 9.44 -19.56
CA PRO A 69 -15.57 10.45 -19.48
C PRO A 69 -14.85 10.46 -18.13
N ASP A 70 -13.52 10.57 -18.17
CA ASP A 70 -12.65 10.65 -16.99
C ASP A 70 -13.02 11.76 -15.97
N THR A 71 -13.70 12.79 -16.45
CA THR A 71 -14.14 13.97 -15.70
C THR A 71 -15.48 13.79 -14.99
N ASP A 72 -16.24 12.77 -15.34
CA ASP A 72 -17.55 12.50 -14.75
C ASP A 72 -17.40 12.01 -13.32
N LYS A 73 -18.47 12.09 -12.53
CA LYS A 73 -18.44 11.73 -11.11
C LYS A 73 -19.43 10.64 -10.77
N ILE A 74 -18.94 9.60 -10.09
CA ILE A 74 -19.73 8.52 -9.51
C ILE A 74 -19.62 8.57 -7.99
N GLY A 75 -20.76 8.68 -7.30
CA GLY A 75 -20.82 8.89 -5.85
C GLY A 75 -19.90 10.01 -5.36
N GLY A 76 -19.74 11.06 -6.18
CA GLY A 76 -18.91 12.24 -5.91
C GLY A 76 -17.40 12.11 -6.17
N ILE A 77 -16.94 10.98 -6.71
CA ILE A 77 -15.53 10.75 -7.09
C ILE A 77 -15.41 10.67 -8.62
N LEU A 78 -14.31 11.19 -9.18
CA LEU A 78 -14.09 11.18 -10.62
C LEU A 78 -13.97 9.76 -11.18
N VAL A 79 -14.57 9.48 -12.33
CA VAL A 79 -14.50 8.19 -13.04
C VAL A 79 -13.06 7.70 -13.17
N LYS A 80 -12.12 8.56 -13.59
CA LYS A 80 -10.70 8.20 -13.73
C LYS A 80 -10.04 7.66 -12.46
N LYS A 81 -10.63 7.88 -11.27
CA LYS A 81 -10.12 7.36 -10.00
C LYS A 81 -10.54 5.91 -9.75
N TYR A 82 -11.53 5.40 -10.48
CA TYR A 82 -11.95 4.00 -10.46
C TYR A 82 -11.18 3.15 -11.47
N LEU A 83 -10.81 3.74 -12.61
CA LEU A 83 -10.27 3.04 -13.77
C LEU A 83 -8.84 2.50 -13.57
N SER A 84 -8.42 1.64 -14.50
CA SER A 84 -7.05 1.11 -14.56
C SER A 84 -6.00 2.23 -14.56
N GLY A 85 -4.86 1.97 -13.91
CA GLY A 85 -3.78 2.94 -13.74
C GLY A 85 -4.02 3.98 -12.64
N SER A 86 -5.24 4.10 -12.12
CA SER A 86 -5.55 4.96 -10.96
C SER A 86 -4.84 4.51 -9.68
N LEU A 87 -4.75 5.42 -8.71
CA LEU A 87 -4.20 5.09 -7.39
C LEU A 87 -5.00 3.98 -6.71
N PHE A 88 -6.33 3.98 -6.84
CA PHE A 88 -7.18 2.95 -6.26
C PHE A 88 -6.97 1.59 -6.94
N SER A 89 -6.89 1.56 -8.28
CA SER A 89 -6.59 0.33 -9.02
C SER A 89 -5.26 -0.27 -8.57
N LYS A 90 -4.21 0.55 -8.46
CA LYS A 90 -2.89 0.12 -7.99
C LYS A 90 -2.93 -0.35 -6.55
N PHE A 91 -3.64 0.34 -5.67
CA PHE A 91 -3.78 -0.03 -4.27
C PHE A 91 -4.38 -1.41 -4.05
N ARG A 92 -5.35 -1.84 -4.88
CA ARG A 92 -5.88 -3.22 -4.80
C ARG A 92 -4.87 -4.30 -5.21
N GLN A 93 -3.82 -3.91 -5.93
CA GLN A 93 -2.82 -4.79 -6.50
C GLN A 93 -1.48 -4.72 -5.75
N ASP A 94 -1.34 -3.78 -4.80
CA ASP A 94 -0.15 -3.66 -3.97
C ASP A 94 0.20 -5.01 -3.35
N THR A 95 1.47 -5.38 -3.38
CA THR A 95 2.04 -6.67 -2.91
C THR A 95 1.63 -7.93 -3.69
N ILE A 96 0.64 -7.84 -4.59
CA ILE A 96 0.20 -8.97 -5.44
C ILE A 96 0.83 -8.88 -6.83
N ILE A 97 0.78 -7.70 -7.44
CA ILE A 97 1.35 -7.46 -8.77
C ILE A 97 2.69 -6.73 -8.61
N PRO A 98 3.73 -7.12 -9.36
CA PRO A 98 5.00 -6.40 -9.39
C PRO A 98 4.79 -4.90 -9.64
N GLU A 99 5.59 -4.06 -8.99
CA GLU A 99 5.62 -2.60 -9.19
C GLU A 99 4.32 -1.84 -8.81
N ALA A 100 3.33 -2.52 -8.23
CA ALA A 100 2.22 -1.87 -7.56
C ALA A 100 2.72 -1.23 -6.24
N LEU A 101 3.14 0.05 -6.35
CA LEU A 101 3.73 0.85 -5.28
C LEU A 101 2.79 1.99 -4.84
N SER A 102 1.50 1.72 -4.70
CA SER A 102 0.52 2.76 -4.38
C SER A 102 0.71 3.33 -2.97
N THR A 103 1.21 2.51 -2.02
CA THR A 103 1.53 2.94 -0.65
C THR A 103 2.42 4.17 -0.60
N LEU A 104 3.37 4.33 -1.55
CA LEU A 104 4.22 5.53 -1.65
C LEU A 104 3.40 6.83 -1.73
N GLN A 105 2.26 6.78 -2.42
CA GLN A 105 1.38 7.91 -2.70
C GLN A 105 0.22 8.06 -1.71
N ILE A 106 0.07 7.15 -0.75
CA ILE A 106 -1.01 7.15 0.26
C ILE A 106 -0.45 7.47 1.64
N SER A 107 0.52 6.69 2.09
CA SER A 107 1.12 6.78 3.42
C SER A 107 2.63 7.01 3.37
N GLY A 108 3.27 6.72 2.25
CA GLY A 108 4.71 6.75 2.07
C GLY A 108 5.31 8.11 1.69
N PRO A 109 6.60 8.11 1.31
CA PRO A 109 7.40 9.31 1.16
C PRO A 109 6.92 10.27 0.06
N ASP A 110 6.21 9.80 -0.97
CA ASP A 110 5.78 10.67 -2.07
C ASP A 110 4.60 11.55 -1.64
N LEU A 111 3.69 11.02 -0.82
CA LEU A 111 2.62 11.84 -0.23
C LEU A 111 3.20 12.79 0.83
N ILE A 112 4.10 12.30 1.68
CA ILE A 112 4.74 13.12 2.72
C ILE A 112 5.44 14.33 2.09
N GLN A 113 6.31 14.12 1.10
CA GLN A 113 7.01 15.21 0.42
C GLN A 113 6.06 16.20 -0.25
N ARG A 114 4.98 15.71 -0.87
CA ARG A 114 3.98 16.56 -1.50
C ARG A 114 3.26 17.43 -0.48
N LYS A 115 2.92 16.89 0.70
CA LYS A 115 2.26 17.62 1.78
C LYS A 115 3.20 18.61 2.46
N MET A 116 4.46 18.26 2.65
CA MET A 116 5.50 19.19 3.08
C MET A 116 5.65 20.35 2.11
N LEU A 117 5.75 20.08 0.79
CA LEU A 117 5.88 21.12 -0.22
C LEU A 117 4.66 22.05 -0.25
N GLN A 118 3.44 21.49 -0.16
CA GLN A 118 2.21 22.28 -0.04
C GLN A 118 2.23 23.17 1.21
N PHE A 119 2.65 22.61 2.34
CA PHE A 119 2.76 23.33 3.60
C PHE A 119 3.78 24.46 3.53
N PHE A 120 4.99 24.23 3.02
CA PHE A 120 6.00 25.29 2.93
C PHE A 120 5.56 26.40 1.98
N ARG A 121 4.92 26.06 0.85
CA ARG A 121 4.34 27.08 -0.04
C ARG A 121 3.29 27.95 0.66
N SER A 122 2.50 27.38 1.57
CA SER A 122 1.51 28.15 2.32
C SER A 122 2.11 29.08 3.38
N ARG A 123 3.42 29.00 3.65
CA ARG A 123 4.12 29.85 4.63
C ARG A 123 4.78 31.09 4.02
N GLY A 124 4.67 31.28 2.69
CA GLY A 124 5.29 32.40 2.00
C GLY A 124 6.81 32.41 2.22
N VAL A 125 7.37 33.57 2.57
CA VAL A 125 8.81 33.79 2.77
C VAL A 125 9.43 32.79 3.74
N LEU A 126 8.73 32.40 4.81
CA LEU A 126 9.23 31.43 5.80
C LEU A 126 9.38 30.01 5.22
N GLY A 127 8.70 29.70 4.11
CA GLY A 127 8.79 28.41 3.45
C GLY A 127 9.79 28.36 2.30
N GLU A 128 10.27 29.50 1.82
CA GLU A 128 11.10 29.59 0.61
C GLU A 128 12.40 28.81 0.75
N GLU A 129 13.04 28.83 1.92
CA GLU A 129 14.28 28.10 2.16
C GLU A 129 14.13 26.57 2.03
N PHE A 130 12.90 26.05 2.20
CA PHE A 130 12.57 24.62 2.11
C PHE A 130 12.12 24.20 0.70
N ILE A 131 12.12 25.12 -0.26
CA ILE A 131 11.62 24.92 -1.62
C ILE A 131 12.73 25.17 -2.62
N ASN A 132 12.95 24.21 -3.52
CA ASN A 132 13.76 24.40 -4.71
C ASN A 132 12.87 24.19 -5.94
N GLU A 133 12.45 25.29 -6.57
CA GLU A 133 11.49 25.32 -7.68
C GLU A 133 10.17 24.57 -7.38
N ARG A 134 10.05 23.35 -7.93
CA ARG A 134 8.88 22.48 -7.81
C ARG A 134 9.07 21.34 -6.81
N LYS A 135 10.20 21.30 -6.10
CA LYS A 135 10.57 20.23 -5.17
C LYS A 135 10.95 20.82 -3.80
N LEU A 136 11.10 19.93 -2.83
CA LEU A 136 11.72 20.28 -1.55
C LEU A 136 13.21 20.57 -1.76
N SER A 137 13.73 21.59 -1.10
CA SER A 137 15.17 21.88 -1.04
C SER A 137 15.87 20.93 -0.07
N ASP A 138 17.20 20.95 -0.08
CA ASP A 138 18.03 20.13 0.82
C ASP A 138 17.80 20.46 2.31
N LYS A 139 17.31 21.66 2.64
CA LYS A 139 16.94 22.06 4.01
C LYS A 139 15.76 21.26 4.58
N ALA A 140 14.92 20.70 3.72
CA ALA A 140 13.82 19.83 4.13
C ALA A 140 14.25 18.38 4.38
N TYR A 141 15.54 18.08 4.23
CA TYR A 141 16.07 16.73 4.39
C TYR A 141 17.16 16.66 5.47
N ILE A 142 17.40 15.43 5.90
CA ILE A 142 18.55 15.00 6.72
C ILE A 142 19.32 13.94 5.95
N GLY A 143 20.63 13.85 6.17
CA GLY A 143 21.51 12.95 5.42
C GLY A 143 21.84 13.43 4.00
N VAL A 144 21.84 14.74 3.78
CA VAL A 144 22.25 15.35 2.51
C VAL A 144 23.77 15.29 2.36
N TYR A 145 24.24 14.76 1.23
CA TYR A 145 25.66 14.71 0.86
C TYR A 145 26.04 15.78 -0.15
N LYS A 146 27.28 16.28 -0.05
CA LYS A 146 27.86 17.17 -1.06
C LYS A 146 28.15 16.41 -2.33
N THR A 147 27.87 17.02 -3.47
CA THR A 147 28.34 16.52 -4.77
C THR A 147 29.83 16.80 -4.90
N THR A 148 30.62 15.79 -5.25
CA THR A 148 32.04 15.96 -5.59
C THR A 148 32.16 16.52 -7.02
N GLY A 149 33.33 17.05 -7.38
CA GLY A 149 33.62 17.48 -8.76
C GLY A 149 33.55 16.35 -9.81
N THR A 150 33.37 15.10 -9.38
CA THR A 150 33.21 13.90 -10.23
C THR A 150 31.76 13.42 -10.34
N GLY A 151 30.79 14.15 -9.77
CA GLY A 151 29.39 13.75 -9.74
C GLY A 151 29.07 12.61 -8.77
N LYS A 152 30.01 12.26 -7.88
CA LYS A 152 29.80 11.34 -6.76
C LYS A 152 29.36 12.13 -5.52
N TYR A 153 29.01 11.43 -4.45
CA TYR A 153 28.60 12.04 -3.18
C TYR A 153 29.66 11.83 -2.10
N ASP A 154 30.03 12.90 -1.40
CA ASP A 154 30.96 12.86 -0.29
C ASP A 154 30.23 12.42 0.99
N TRP A 155 30.38 11.14 1.30
CA TRP A 155 29.86 10.50 2.51
C TRP A 155 30.74 10.76 3.75
N LEU A 156 31.98 11.21 3.56
CA LEU A 156 32.91 11.53 4.66
C LEU A 156 32.63 12.93 5.21
N THR A 157 32.20 13.87 4.36
CA THR A 157 31.83 15.23 4.79
C THR A 157 30.39 15.63 4.37
N PRO A 158 29.36 15.04 5.01
CA PRO A 158 27.97 15.35 4.68
C PRO A 158 27.60 16.80 5.00
N GLU A 159 26.58 17.35 4.31
CA GLU A 159 26.01 18.67 4.62
C GLU A 159 25.10 18.63 5.85
N SER A 160 24.47 17.48 6.11
CA SER A 160 23.67 17.25 7.29
C SER A 160 23.90 15.85 7.85
N ILE A 161 23.86 15.73 9.19
CA ILE A 161 23.97 14.43 9.87
C ILE A 161 22.83 13.54 9.38
N GLY A 162 23.19 12.39 8.82
CA GLY A 162 22.26 11.40 8.31
C GLY A 162 22.15 10.16 9.19
N VAL A 163 21.35 9.21 8.74
CA VAL A 163 21.34 7.83 9.24
C VAL A 163 21.99 6.97 8.16
N ASN A 164 22.86 6.04 8.58
CA ASN A 164 23.37 5.03 7.65
C ASN A 164 22.27 4.01 7.38
N ASP A 165 21.44 4.27 6.37
CA ASP A 165 20.31 3.42 5.99
C ASP A 165 20.67 2.34 4.96
N VAL A 166 21.84 2.48 4.31
CA VAL A 166 22.39 1.48 3.40
C VAL A 166 23.22 0.47 4.20
N THR A 167 22.57 -0.63 4.58
CA THR A 167 23.19 -1.71 5.36
C THR A 167 23.08 -3.03 4.59
N PRO A 168 23.85 -4.08 4.96
CA PRO A 168 23.61 -5.41 4.38
C PRO A 168 22.16 -5.92 4.56
N ALA A 169 21.43 -5.44 5.58
CA ALA A 169 20.01 -5.76 5.78
C ALA A 169 19.04 -4.91 4.93
N ASP A 170 19.56 -3.94 4.17
CA ASP A 170 18.83 -3.11 3.23
C ASP A 170 18.59 -3.83 1.89
N GLU A 171 18.58 -5.17 1.91
CA GLU A 171 18.05 -6.01 0.82
C GLU A 171 16.59 -5.66 0.47
N SER A 172 15.90 -4.88 1.31
CA SER A 172 14.55 -4.33 1.12
C SER A 172 14.35 -3.52 -0.17
N THR A 173 15.41 -3.17 -0.92
CA THR A 173 15.30 -2.55 -2.25
C THR A 173 15.22 -3.51 -3.44
N TRP A 174 15.17 -4.81 -3.17
CA TRP A 174 15.17 -5.90 -4.17
C TRP A 174 14.17 -5.75 -5.34
N CYS A 175 13.08 -5.00 -5.17
CA CYS A 175 12.00 -4.92 -6.15
C CYS A 175 11.79 -3.55 -6.83
N ILE A 176 12.59 -2.53 -6.53
CA ILE A 176 12.37 -1.20 -7.10
C ILE A 176 13.28 -1.02 -8.33
N GLY A 177 12.74 -1.25 -9.53
CA GLY A 177 13.30 -0.64 -10.74
C GLY A 177 13.54 -1.52 -11.95
N LYS A 178 13.14 -2.79 -11.97
CA LYS A 178 13.21 -3.59 -13.20
C LYS A 178 12.01 -4.51 -13.24
N GLY A 179 11.11 -4.32 -14.20
CA GLY A 179 10.01 -5.24 -14.57
C GLY A 179 10.47 -6.64 -15.02
N ARG A 180 11.63 -7.10 -14.54
CA ARG A 180 12.21 -8.42 -14.63
C ARG A 180 12.38 -9.08 -13.26
N CYS A 181 12.46 -8.36 -12.15
CA CYS A 181 12.89 -8.92 -10.86
C CYS A 181 11.89 -9.86 -10.18
N VAL A 182 10.58 -9.59 -10.27
CA VAL A 182 9.58 -10.49 -9.65
C VAL A 182 9.33 -11.70 -10.51
N ASP A 183 9.20 -11.53 -11.84
CA ASP A 183 8.97 -12.65 -12.74
C ASP A 183 10.19 -13.58 -12.81
N ASP A 184 11.41 -13.02 -12.81
CA ASP A 184 12.65 -13.78 -12.68
C ASP A 184 12.88 -14.37 -11.27
N PHE A 185 12.12 -13.99 -10.25
CA PHE A 185 12.25 -14.57 -8.91
C PHE A 185 11.17 -15.63 -8.63
N LEU A 186 9.94 -15.36 -9.03
CA LEU A 186 8.79 -16.24 -8.82
C LEU A 186 8.61 -17.28 -9.93
N PHE A 187 8.99 -16.96 -11.18
CA PHE A 187 8.63 -17.76 -12.37
C PHE A 187 9.80 -18.17 -13.25
N LYS A 188 11.06 -17.85 -12.90
CA LYS A 188 12.23 -18.19 -13.73
C LYS A 188 12.50 -19.68 -13.84
N ASP A 189 11.97 -20.46 -12.91
CA ASP A 189 12.21 -21.89 -12.86
C ASP A 189 10.93 -22.63 -12.44
N VAL A 190 9.86 -22.45 -13.24
CA VAL A 190 8.59 -23.19 -13.07
C VAL A 190 8.83 -24.71 -13.11
N SER A 191 9.92 -25.17 -13.74
CA SER A 191 10.40 -26.55 -13.71
C SER A 191 10.86 -27.05 -12.33
N THR A 192 11.31 -26.16 -11.44
CA THR A 192 11.68 -26.48 -10.05
C THR A 192 10.56 -26.23 -9.04
N LEU A 193 9.53 -25.48 -9.43
CA LEU A 193 8.30 -25.41 -8.66
C LEU A 193 7.71 -26.81 -8.64
N LYS A 194 7.69 -27.43 -7.45
CA LYS A 194 6.93 -28.67 -7.27
C LYS A 194 5.52 -28.39 -7.75
N THR A 195 5.05 -29.15 -8.74
CA THR A 195 3.64 -29.50 -8.84
C THR A 195 3.34 -30.30 -7.58
N GLU A 196 3.15 -29.60 -6.46
CA GLU A 196 2.35 -30.17 -5.41
C GLU A 196 1.00 -30.43 -6.07
N ASN A 197 0.59 -31.70 -6.09
CA ASN A 197 -0.81 -32.00 -6.17
C ASN A 197 -1.40 -31.26 -4.97
N LEU A 198 -1.91 -30.05 -5.21
CA LEU A 198 -2.66 -29.31 -4.21
C LEU A 198 -3.63 -30.33 -3.64
N PRO A 199 -3.59 -30.61 -2.33
CA PRO A 199 -4.50 -31.59 -1.75
C PRO A 199 -5.90 -31.18 -2.20
N GLU A 200 -6.66 -32.14 -2.72
CA GLU A 200 -8.03 -31.89 -3.15
C GLU A 200 -8.70 -31.07 -2.05
N LEU A 201 -9.30 -29.93 -2.43
CA LEU A 201 -10.01 -29.10 -1.47
C LEU A 201 -11.26 -29.88 -1.03
N PHE A 202 -11.13 -30.57 0.10
CA PHE A 202 -12.24 -31.27 0.73
C PHE A 202 -12.96 -30.33 1.67
N LEU A 203 -14.26 -30.16 1.44
CA LEU A 203 -15.12 -29.55 2.43
C LEU A 203 -15.16 -30.45 3.66
N THR A 204 -14.71 -29.90 4.77
CA THR A 204 -14.65 -30.63 6.05
C THR A 204 -15.75 -30.10 6.98
N LYS A 205 -16.41 -31.03 7.67
CA LYS A 205 -17.38 -30.70 8.71
C LYS A 205 -16.71 -29.96 9.86
N ILE A 206 -17.44 -29.04 10.46
CA ILE A 206 -17.04 -28.43 11.72
C ILE A 206 -17.17 -29.51 12.80
N ASP A 207 -16.05 -29.87 13.42
CA ASP A 207 -16.06 -30.52 14.73
C ASP A 207 -16.54 -29.50 15.76
N THR A 208 -17.76 -29.69 16.24
CA THR A 208 -18.45 -28.75 17.14
C THR A 208 -17.73 -28.58 18.47
N ASP A 209 -17.14 -29.65 19.00
CA ASP A 209 -16.50 -29.64 20.32
C ASP A 209 -15.20 -28.85 20.25
N THR A 210 -14.41 -29.08 19.21
CA THR A 210 -13.19 -28.33 18.94
C THR A 210 -13.49 -26.88 18.58
N PHE A 211 -14.48 -26.62 17.73
CA PHE A 211 -14.82 -25.28 17.24
C PHE A 211 -15.19 -24.31 18.37
N PHE A 212 -15.92 -24.81 19.37
CA PHE A 212 -16.31 -24.00 20.52
C PHE A 212 -15.33 -24.10 21.70
N SER A 213 -14.29 -24.92 21.65
CA SER A 213 -13.39 -25.16 22.79
C SER A 213 -12.77 -23.87 23.36
N GLN A 214 -12.37 -22.94 22.49
CA GLN A 214 -11.72 -21.67 22.88
C GLN A 214 -12.70 -20.53 23.19
N TRP A 215 -14.01 -20.76 23.05
CA TRP A 215 -15.00 -19.70 23.17
C TRP A 215 -15.50 -19.58 24.61
N SER A 216 -15.66 -18.35 25.09
CA SER A 216 -16.23 -18.12 26.42
C SER A 216 -17.68 -18.60 26.51
N THR A 217 -18.13 -19.02 27.70
CA THR A 217 -19.52 -19.47 27.93
C THR A 217 -20.56 -18.41 27.55
N LYS A 218 -20.23 -17.13 27.72
CA LYS A 218 -21.09 -16.01 27.32
C LYS A 218 -21.24 -15.96 25.80
N THR A 219 -20.13 -16.04 25.07
CA THR A 219 -20.12 -16.04 23.60
C THR A 219 -20.91 -17.22 23.03
N LYS A 220 -20.76 -18.42 23.59
CA LYS A 220 -21.54 -19.61 23.17
C LYS A 220 -23.04 -19.37 23.31
N LYS A 221 -23.49 -18.85 24.46
CA LYS A 221 -24.91 -18.56 24.73
C LYS A 221 -25.46 -17.48 23.81
N ASP A 222 -24.70 -16.42 23.57
CA ASP A 222 -25.13 -15.32 22.69
C ASP A 222 -25.22 -15.78 21.23
N LEU A 223 -24.31 -16.64 20.78
CA LEU A 223 -24.34 -17.21 19.44
C LEU A 223 -25.54 -18.15 19.26
N GLN A 224 -25.78 -19.06 20.21
CA GLN A 224 -26.92 -19.98 20.19
C GLN A 224 -28.28 -19.25 20.16
N LYS A 225 -28.37 -18.07 20.78
CA LYS A 225 -29.59 -17.24 20.72
C LYS A 225 -29.81 -16.59 19.36
N LYS A 226 -28.74 -16.17 18.68
CA LYS A 226 -28.82 -15.45 17.40
C LYS A 226 -28.93 -16.39 16.21
N ILE A 227 -28.21 -17.50 16.25
CA ILE A 227 -28.16 -18.48 15.19
C ILE A 227 -28.19 -19.85 15.84
N GLN A 228 -29.40 -20.36 16.08
CA GLN A 228 -29.57 -21.74 16.52
C GLN A 228 -28.96 -22.68 15.49
N ASP A 229 -28.21 -23.66 16.01
CA ASP A 229 -27.73 -24.81 15.25
C ASP A 229 -26.86 -24.47 14.03
N LEU A 230 -26.17 -23.32 14.04
CA LEU A 230 -25.30 -22.88 12.94
C LEU A 230 -24.34 -23.96 12.45
N THR A 231 -23.66 -24.63 13.37
CA THR A 231 -22.68 -25.68 13.05
C THR A 231 -23.35 -26.94 12.50
N VAL A 232 -24.56 -27.26 12.96
CA VAL A 232 -25.36 -28.38 12.45
C VAL A 232 -25.79 -28.07 11.02
N ARG A 233 -26.37 -26.89 10.78
CA ARG A 233 -26.81 -26.43 9.46
C ARG A 233 -25.66 -26.34 8.47
N TYR A 234 -24.47 -25.92 8.92
CA TYR A 234 -23.28 -25.93 8.08
C TYR A 234 -22.88 -27.37 7.71
N ASN A 235 -22.84 -28.30 8.68
CA ASN A 235 -22.49 -29.69 8.41
C ASN A 235 -23.52 -30.39 7.49
N GLU A 236 -24.81 -30.08 7.63
CA GLU A 236 -25.88 -30.54 6.73
C GLU A 236 -25.71 -29.97 5.32
N LEU A 237 -25.26 -28.71 5.18
CA LEU A 237 -24.97 -28.09 3.90
C LEU A 237 -23.82 -28.80 3.19
N ILE A 238 -22.76 -29.17 3.93
CA ILE A 238 -21.62 -29.92 3.38
C ILE A 238 -22.05 -31.32 2.90
N ASP A 239 -23.01 -31.96 3.56
CA ASP A 239 -23.55 -33.28 3.17
C ASP A 239 -24.60 -33.20 2.05
N SER A 240 -25.06 -32.00 1.69
CA SER A 240 -26.17 -31.85 0.76
C SER A 240 -25.79 -32.27 -0.66
N SER A 241 -26.45 -33.31 -1.17
CA SER A 241 -26.29 -33.78 -2.56
C SER A 241 -26.79 -32.78 -3.61
N THR A 242 -27.47 -31.71 -3.18
CA THR A 242 -28.01 -30.67 -4.07
C THR A 242 -27.02 -29.56 -4.39
N ILE A 243 -25.87 -29.50 -3.69
CA ILE A 243 -24.86 -28.47 -3.88
C ILE A 243 -23.58 -29.12 -4.37
N ASP A 244 -23.33 -29.03 -5.68
CA ASP A 244 -22.05 -29.45 -6.25
C ASP A 244 -21.02 -28.32 -6.12
N PHE A 245 -20.26 -28.36 -5.03
CA PHE A 245 -19.19 -27.40 -4.77
C PHE A 245 -18.02 -27.52 -5.76
N LYS A 246 -17.91 -28.60 -6.55
CA LYS A 246 -16.86 -28.72 -7.59
C LYS A 246 -17.14 -27.82 -8.79
N ILE A 247 -18.39 -27.43 -9.04
CA ILE A 247 -18.75 -26.51 -10.13
C ILE A 247 -18.30 -25.07 -9.83
N TYR A 248 -18.27 -24.68 -8.55
CA TYR A 248 -17.96 -23.31 -8.11
C TYR A 248 -16.47 -23.07 -7.77
N MET A 249 -15.63 -24.10 -7.86
CA MET A 249 -14.18 -24.03 -7.57
C MET A 249 -13.28 -24.16 -8.81
N LYS A 250 -13.84 -24.05 -10.03
CA LYS A 250 -13.09 -23.89 -11.29
C LYS A 250 -12.86 -22.42 -11.60
#